data_AF-X6LEI0-F1
#
_entry.id   AF-X6LEI0-F1
#
_cell.length_a   1.000
_cell.length_b   1.000
_cell.length_c   1.000
_cell.angle_alpha   90.00
_cell.angle_beta   90.00
_cell.angle_gamma   90.00
#
_symmetry.space_group_name_H-M   'P 1'
#
loop_
_entity.id
_entity.type
_entity.pdbx_description
1 polymer ?
#
loop_
_entity_poly.entity_id
_entity_poly.type
_entity_poly.pdbx_seq_one_letter_code
_entity_poly.pdbx_strand_id
1 'polypeptide(L)'
;MSKNALKDSCAKLSSQVNEQVTILQQQQHLIRLFENFGNQLEKATISHTWRNCNQIYNDTHAKLEEICATSNLNELKEMCLYILWNILKYRQIHKQALYNYFFSKYYISSPNLEQIF
;
A
#
# COMPACT_ATOMS: atom_id res chain seq x y z
N MET A 1 -19.60 -15.23 -53.03
CA MET A 1 -19.26 -15.23 -51.59
C MET A 1 -20.53 -15.51 -50.79
N SER A 2 -20.54 -16.52 -49.93
CA SER A 2 -21.70 -16.90 -49.13
C SER A 2 -21.90 -15.93 -47.95
N LYS A 3 -23.15 -15.63 -47.57
CA LYS A 3 -23.51 -14.75 -46.43
C LYS A 3 -22.83 -15.17 -45.12
N ASN A 4 -22.49 -16.45 -44.96
CA ASN A 4 -21.81 -16.97 -43.78
C ASN A 4 -20.35 -16.46 -43.68
N ALA A 5 -19.62 -16.36 -44.79
CA ALA A 5 -18.24 -15.86 -44.79
C ALA A 5 -18.15 -14.37 -44.38
N LEU A 6 -19.18 -13.59 -44.72
CA LEU A 6 -19.29 -12.19 -44.31
C LEU A 6 -19.58 -12.06 -42.81
N LYS A 7 -20.47 -12.90 -42.28
CA LYS A 7 -20.80 -12.94 -40.84
C LYS A 7 -19.59 -13.33 -39.98
N ASP A 8 -18.84 -14.34 -40.41
CA ASP A 8 -17.63 -14.81 -39.71
C ASP A 8 -16.52 -13.74 -39.75
N SER A 9 -16.38 -13.02 -40.87
CA SER A 9 -15.44 -11.92 -40.99
C SER A 9 -15.79 -10.74 -40.06
N CYS A 10 -17.07 -10.39 -39.92
CA CYS A 10 -17.50 -9.33 -39.00
C CYS A 10 -17.24 -9.70 -37.54
N ALA A 11 -17.55 -10.93 -37.12
CA ALA A 11 -17.32 -11.39 -35.75
C ALA A 11 -15.84 -11.32 -35.35
N LYS A 12 -14.93 -11.68 -36.28
CA LYS A 12 -13.48 -11.62 -36.06
C LYS A 12 -12.96 -10.18 -35.92
N LEU A 13 -13.49 -9.25 -36.72
CA LEU A 13 -13.12 -7.83 -36.59
C LEU A 13 -13.62 -7.26 -35.25
N SER A 14 -14.83 -7.62 -34.82
CA SER A 14 -15.37 -7.19 -33.53
C SER A 14 -14.52 -7.66 -32.34
N SER A 15 -14.02 -8.91 -32.36
CA SER A 15 -13.16 -9.40 -31.27
C SER A 15 -11.80 -8.68 -31.24
N GLN A 16 -11.19 -8.43 -32.40
CA GLN A 16 -9.89 -7.73 -32.48
C GLN A 16 -9.96 -6.27 -32.01
N VAL A 17 -11.07 -5.59 -32.29
CA VAL A 17 -11.30 -4.22 -31.82
C VAL A 17 -11.47 -4.21 -30.30
N ASN A 18 -12.21 -5.17 -29.75
CA ASN A 18 -12.46 -5.25 -28.31
C ASN A 18 -11.18 -5.53 -27.49
N GLU A 19 -10.29 -6.37 -28.03
CA GLU A 19 -8.99 -6.65 -27.40
C GLU A 19 -8.09 -5.41 -27.37
N GLN A 20 -8.02 -4.66 -28.48
CA GLN A 20 -7.25 -3.41 -28.55
C GLN A 20 -7.76 -2.34 -27.58
N VAL A 21 -9.08 -2.17 -27.48
CA VAL A 21 -9.69 -1.25 -26.51
C VAL A 21 -9.30 -1.63 -25.08
N THR A 22 -9.32 -2.92 -24.76
CA THR A 22 -8.93 -3.43 -23.44
C THR A 22 -7.46 -3.13 -23.13
N ILE A 23 -6.56 -3.34 -24.09
CA ILE A 23 -5.11 -3.05 -23.93
C ILE A 23 -4.87 -1.56 -23.67
N LEU A 24 -5.54 -0.68 -24.41
CA LEU A 24 -5.41 0.77 -24.23
C LEU A 24 -5.91 1.23 -22.87
N GLN A 25 -7.04 0.68 -22.39
CA GLN A 25 -7.55 0.97 -21.05
C GLN A 25 -6.55 0.53 -19.97
N GLN A 26 -5.97 -0.67 -20.10
CA GLN A 26 -4.98 -1.17 -19.16
C GLN A 26 -3.71 -0.29 -19.14
N GLN A 27 -3.27 0.19 -20.29
CA GLN A 27 -2.15 1.13 -20.37
C GLN A 27 -2.46 2.47 -19.70
N GLN A 28 -3.66 3.02 -19.91
CA GLN A 28 -4.08 4.27 -19.25
C GLN A 28 -4.13 4.12 -17.72
N HIS A 29 -4.66 3.00 -17.23
CA HIS A 29 -4.65 2.69 -15.80
C HIS A 29 -3.24 2.63 -15.24
N LEU A 30 -2.33 1.96 -15.94
CA LEU A 30 -0.93 1.86 -15.51
C LEU A 30 -0.22 3.23 -15.51
N ILE A 31 -0.47 4.08 -16.50
CA ILE A 31 0.06 5.46 -16.54
C ILE A 31 -0.41 6.24 -15.31
N ARG A 32 -1.71 6.19 -14.98
CA ARG A 32 -2.25 6.87 -13.78
C ARG A 32 -1.63 6.37 -12.49
N LEU A 33 -1.38 5.06 -12.36
CA LEU A 33 -0.69 4.52 -11.19
C LEU A 33 0.74 5.08 -11.08
N PHE A 34 1.46 5.18 -12.18
CA PHE A 34 2.80 5.79 -12.16
C PHE A 34 2.76 7.30 -11.88
N GLU A 35 1.78 8.03 -12.36
CA GLU A 35 1.61 9.46 -12.06
C GLU A 35 1.30 9.69 -10.56
N ASN A 36 0.41 8.89 -9.98
CA ASN A 36 -0.01 9.04 -8.60
C ASN A 36 1.08 8.61 -7.59
N PHE A 37 1.78 7.50 -7.88
CA PHE A 37 2.68 6.86 -6.91
C PHE A 37 4.17 6.97 -7.27
N GLY A 38 4.53 7.38 -8.48
CA GLY A 38 5.90 7.34 -8.99
C GLY A 38 6.91 8.23 -8.26
N ASN A 39 6.42 9.21 -7.48
CA ASN A 39 7.27 10.06 -6.62
C ASN A 39 7.52 9.44 -5.24
N GLN A 40 6.68 8.49 -4.81
CA GLN A 40 6.75 7.87 -3.49
C GLN A 40 7.28 6.43 -3.54
N LEU A 41 7.04 5.73 -4.65
CA LEU A 41 7.36 4.33 -4.82
C LEU A 41 8.21 4.12 -6.08
N GLU A 42 9.14 3.17 -5.98
CA GLU A 42 9.89 2.72 -7.15
C GLU A 42 8.96 2.13 -8.21
N LYS A 43 9.32 2.35 -9.49
CA LYS A 43 8.55 1.82 -10.62
C LYS A 43 8.41 0.29 -10.58
N ALA A 44 9.40 -0.40 -10.03
CA ALA A 44 9.38 -1.85 -9.85
C ALA A 44 8.26 -2.28 -8.90
N THR A 45 8.09 -1.58 -7.77
CA THR A 45 7.04 -1.85 -6.78
C THR A 45 5.64 -1.64 -7.36
N ILE A 46 5.44 -0.56 -8.12
CA ILE A 46 4.16 -0.28 -8.82
C ILE A 46 3.86 -1.39 -9.83
N SER A 47 4.84 -1.76 -10.66
CA SER A 47 4.69 -2.80 -11.69
C SER A 47 4.48 -4.20 -11.12
N HIS A 48 5.08 -4.50 -9.97
CA HIS A 48 4.90 -5.77 -9.29
C HIS A 48 3.51 -5.86 -8.67
N THR A 49 3.08 -4.81 -7.97
CA THR A 49 1.74 -4.74 -7.34
C THR A 49 0.64 -4.82 -8.39
N TRP A 50 0.78 -4.13 -9.51
CA TRP A 50 -0.12 -4.22 -10.66
C TRP A 50 -0.33 -5.67 -11.15
N ARG A 51 0.75 -6.43 -11.27
CA ARG A 51 0.68 -7.85 -11.66
C ARG A 51 0.05 -8.71 -10.57
N ASN A 52 0.37 -8.46 -9.31
CA ASN A 52 -0.17 -9.23 -8.17
C ASN A 52 -1.67 -9.02 -7.98
N CYS A 53 -2.18 -7.83 -8.32
CA CYS A 53 -3.60 -7.49 -8.28
C CYS A 53 -4.33 -7.82 -9.59
N ASN A 54 -3.80 -8.76 -10.39
CA ASN A 54 -4.40 -9.21 -11.65
C ASN A 54 -4.73 -8.09 -12.64
N GLN A 55 -3.98 -6.98 -12.61
CA GLN A 55 -4.23 -5.81 -13.46
C GLN A 55 -5.60 -5.15 -13.22
N ILE A 56 -6.11 -5.26 -12.00
CA ILE A 56 -7.31 -4.56 -11.55
C ILE A 56 -6.87 -3.23 -10.93
N TYR A 57 -7.30 -2.12 -11.55
CA TYR A 57 -6.89 -0.77 -11.16
C TYR A 57 -7.24 -0.41 -9.73
N ASN A 58 -8.50 -0.61 -9.33
CA ASN A 58 -8.94 -0.24 -7.98
C ASN A 58 -8.20 -1.04 -6.89
N ASP A 59 -8.02 -2.34 -7.09
CA ASP A 59 -7.30 -3.21 -6.16
C ASP A 59 -5.83 -2.81 -6.07
N THR A 60 -5.20 -2.53 -7.21
CA THR A 60 -3.80 -2.07 -7.25
C THR A 60 -3.65 -0.72 -6.56
N HIS A 61 -4.57 0.22 -6.82
CA HIS A 61 -4.54 1.55 -6.22
C HIS A 61 -4.64 1.46 -4.69
N ALA A 62 -5.64 0.72 -4.18
CA ALA A 62 -5.83 0.53 -2.75
C ALA A 62 -4.59 -0.11 -2.09
N LYS A 63 -3.97 -1.09 -2.75
CA LYS A 63 -2.76 -1.74 -2.23
C LYS A 63 -1.56 -0.79 -2.20
N LEU A 64 -1.38 0.04 -3.23
CA LEU A 64 -0.30 1.03 -3.26
C LEU A 64 -0.51 2.13 -2.21
N GLU A 65 -1.75 2.57 -1.98
CA GLU A 65 -2.08 3.49 -0.88
C GLU A 65 -1.74 2.89 0.49
N GLU A 66 -2.06 1.61 0.72
CA GLU A 66 -1.71 0.91 1.96
C GLU A 66 -0.20 0.87 2.18
N ILE A 67 0.59 0.59 1.13
CA ILE A 67 2.05 0.57 1.20
C ILE A 67 2.59 1.95 1.58
N CYS A 68 2.14 3.01 0.91
CA CYS A 68 2.53 4.39 1.22
C CYS A 68 2.14 4.81 2.64
N ALA A 69 0.93 4.44 3.09
CA ALA A 69 0.49 4.75 4.44
C ALA A 69 1.36 4.05 5.51
N THR A 70 1.76 2.80 5.23
CA THR A 70 2.59 2.00 6.14
C THR A 70 4.02 2.53 6.24
N SER A 71 4.63 2.93 5.11
CA SER A 71 5.97 3.53 5.13
C SER A 71 5.99 4.84 5.91
N ASN A 72 5.03 5.73 5.66
CA ASN A 72 4.93 7.01 6.36
C ASN A 72 4.72 6.83 7.87
N LEU A 73 3.90 5.84 8.27
CA LEU A 73 3.71 5.51 9.68
C LEU A 73 5.00 5.02 10.34
N ASN A 74 5.81 4.23 9.64
CA ASN A 74 7.07 3.75 10.17
C ASN A 74 8.09 4.89 10.34
N GLU A 75 8.18 5.80 9.38
CA GLU A 75 9.03 7.00 9.49
C GLU A 75 8.64 7.85 10.72
N LEU A 76 7.34 8.07 10.93
CA LEU A 76 6.85 8.80 12.10
C LEU A 76 7.22 8.09 13.41
N LYS A 77 7.09 6.76 13.47
CA LYS A 77 7.49 5.98 14.64
C LYS A 77 8.98 6.14 14.94
N GLU A 78 9.83 6.07 13.92
CA GLU A 78 11.28 6.26 14.07
C GLU A 78 11.62 7.67 14.58
N MET A 79 10.99 8.70 14.02
CA MET A 79 11.15 10.08 14.50
C MET A 79 10.72 10.23 15.97
N CYS A 80 9.57 9.66 16.34
CA CYS A 80 9.09 9.69 17.72
C CYS A 80 10.04 8.97 18.67
N LEU A 81 10.57 7.81 18.30
CA LEU A 81 11.55 7.06 19.09
C LEU A 81 12.84 7.86 19.26
N TYR A 82 13.32 8.52 18.20
CA TYR A 82 14.52 9.37 18.26
C TYR A 82 14.32 10.57 19.19
N ILE A 83 13.19 11.27 19.09
CA ILE A 83 12.87 12.41 19.97
C ILE A 83 12.76 11.93 21.42
N LEU A 84 12.04 10.83 21.65
CA LEU A 84 11.90 10.23 22.98
C LEU A 84 13.27 9.91 23.57
N TRP A 85 14.13 9.22 22.80
CA TRP A 85 15.49 8.89 23.20
C TRP A 85 16.29 10.14 23.61
N ASN A 86 16.21 11.21 22.81
CA ASN A 86 16.89 12.46 23.13
C ASN A 86 16.39 13.09 24.43
N ILE A 87 15.06 13.14 24.66
CA ILE A 87 14.51 13.66 25.91
C ILE A 87 15.03 12.86 27.11
N LEU A 88 15.07 11.52 27.01
CA LEU A 88 15.58 10.65 28.07
C LEU A 88 17.07 10.90 28.35
N LYS A 89 17.86 11.04 27.28
CA LYS A 89 19.31 11.29 27.36
C LYS A 89 19.61 12.66 27.97
N TYR A 90 18.92 13.72 27.54
CA TYR A 90 19.18 15.09 28.00
C TYR A 90 18.61 15.38 29.40
N ARG A 91 17.51 14.73 29.80
CA ARG A 91 16.89 14.97 31.12
C ARG A 91 17.46 14.12 32.26
N GLN A 92 18.46 13.26 32.00
CA GLN A 92 19.02 12.31 32.98
C GLN A 92 17.92 11.53 33.73
N ILE A 93 16.80 11.22 33.05
CA ILE A 93 15.69 10.53 33.70
C ILE A 93 16.20 9.13 34.05
N HIS A 94 16.28 8.85 35.35
CA HIS A 94 16.78 7.59 35.87
C HIS A 94 16.00 6.45 35.21
N LYS A 95 16.72 5.50 34.59
CA LYS A 95 16.14 4.41 33.77
C LYS A 95 14.97 3.69 34.49
N GLN A 96 15.07 3.57 35.81
CA GLN A 96 14.04 2.99 36.68
C GLN A 96 12.75 3.81 36.78
N ALA A 97 12.84 5.14 36.89
CA ALA A 97 11.67 6.01 36.97
C ALA A 97 10.86 6.00 35.67
N LEU A 98 11.57 5.91 34.54
CA LEU A 98 10.95 5.78 33.23
C LEU A 98 10.25 4.41 33.07
N TYR A 99 10.93 3.32 33.44
CA TYR A 99 10.34 1.99 33.42
C TYR A 99 9.07 1.92 34.26
N ASN A 100 9.11 2.44 35.50
CA ASN A 100 7.96 2.48 36.40
C ASN A 100 6.80 3.33 35.84
N TYR A 101 7.10 4.43 35.13
CA TYR A 101 6.08 5.25 34.48
C TYR A 101 5.40 4.53 33.30
N PHE A 102 6.17 3.89 32.42
CA PHE A 102 5.60 3.12 31.31
C PHE A 102 4.84 1.90 31.81
N PHE A 103 5.37 1.20 32.81
CA PHE A 103 4.72 0.04 33.43
C PHE A 103 3.37 0.41 34.05
N SER A 104 3.32 1.49 34.84
CA SER A 104 2.06 1.94 35.45
C SER A 104 1.02 2.37 34.41
N LYS A 105 1.42 3.11 33.37
CA LYS A 105 0.50 3.57 32.33
C LYS A 105 -0.04 2.43 31.44
N TYR A 106 0.77 1.40 31.20
CA TYR A 106 0.38 0.23 30.42
C TYR A 106 -0.64 -0.66 31.18
N TYR A 107 -0.45 -0.87 32.49
CA TYR A 107 -1.40 -1.61 33.33
C TYR A 107 -2.70 -0.84 33.58
N ILE A 108 -2.65 0.49 33.76
CA ILE A 108 -3.87 1.32 33.87
C ILE A 108 -4.71 1.25 32.57
N SER A 109 -4.07 1.09 31.41
CA SER A 109 -4.74 1.04 30.10
C SER A 109 -5.13 -0.37 29.64
N SER A 110 -4.72 -1.42 30.37
CA SER A 110 -5.05 -2.82 30.05
C SER A 110 -5.41 -3.57 31.34
N PRO A 111 -6.62 -3.35 31.90
CA PRO A 111 -7.00 -3.90 33.20
C PRO A 111 -7.28 -5.42 33.21
N ASN A 112 -6.89 -6.17 32.16
CA ASN A 112 -7.27 -7.57 31.98
C ASN A 112 -6.08 -8.54 31.82
N LEU A 113 -4.92 -8.22 32.40
CA LEU A 113 -3.75 -9.13 32.44
C LEU A 113 -3.49 -9.76 33.81
N GLU A 114 -4.36 -9.58 34.80
CA GLU A 114 -4.25 -10.25 36.12
C GLU A 114 -4.54 -11.77 36.08
N GLN A 115 -4.55 -12.41 34.91
CA GLN A 115 -4.76 -13.87 34.77
C GLN A 115 -3.62 -14.66 34.10
N ILE A 116 -2.43 -14.09 33.88
CA ILE A 116 -1.34 -14.82 33.19
C ILE A 116 -0.02 -14.96 33.99
N PHE A 117 0.00 -14.67 35.30
CA PHE A 117 1.10 -15.15 36.18
C PHE A 117 0.62 -15.55 37.55
#